data_AF-A0A3S5AGU7-F1
#
_entry.id   AF-A0A3S5AGU7-F1
#
_cell.length_a   1.000
_cell.length_b   1.000
_cell.length_c   1.000
_cell.angle_alpha   90.00
_cell.angle_beta   90.00
_cell.angle_gamma   90.00
#
_symmetry.space_group_name_H-M   'P 1'
#
loop_
_entity.id
_entity.type
_entity.pdbx_description
1 polymer ?
#
loop_
_entity_poly.entity_id
_entity_poly.type
_entity_poly.pdbx_seq_one_letter_code
_entity_poly.pdbx_strand_id
1 'polypeptide(L)'
;MQHVLACYKTEVCKKPPRMCRQGYSCPFYHNGKDKRRAPERHRYRSTPCPAVRPADEWLDSSLCESGDSCGYCHTRTEQQFHPEVTDRLYILGN
;
A
#
# COMPACT_ATOMS: atom_id res chain seq x y z
N MET A 1 -4.35 10.76 -15.24
CA MET A 1 -3.34 9.99 -14.48
C MET A 1 -3.70 9.76 -13.00
N GLN A 2 -4.77 10.38 -12.47
CA GLN A 2 -5.19 10.25 -11.05
C GLN A 2 -5.86 8.89 -10.71
N HIS A 3 -6.63 8.31 -11.64
CA HIS A 3 -7.34 7.03 -11.41
C HIS A 3 -6.42 5.83 -11.14
N VAL A 4 -5.21 5.82 -11.69
CA VAL A 4 -4.28 4.70 -11.52
C VAL A 4 -3.75 4.65 -10.08
N LEU A 5 -3.51 5.81 -9.45
CA LEU A 5 -3.01 5.87 -8.07
C LEU A 5 -4.09 5.49 -7.05
N ALA A 6 -5.36 5.82 -7.31
CA ALA A 6 -6.46 5.46 -6.42
C ALA A 6 -6.57 3.94 -6.25
N CYS A 7 -6.49 3.18 -7.35
CA CYS A 7 -6.61 1.72 -7.36
C CYS A 7 -5.28 0.97 -7.35
N TYR A 8 -4.15 1.67 -7.21
CA TYR A 8 -2.83 1.04 -7.24
C TYR A 8 -2.69 0.04 -6.08
N LYS A 9 -2.44 -1.22 -6.43
CA LYS A 9 -2.20 -2.36 -5.55
C LYS A 9 -3.35 -2.69 -4.59
N THR A 10 -4.58 -2.26 -4.91
CA THR A 10 -5.77 -2.56 -4.10
C THR A 10 -6.44 -3.88 -4.44
N GLU A 11 -6.14 -4.43 -5.61
CA GLU A 11 -6.70 -5.70 -6.09
C GLU A 11 -5.61 -6.68 -6.50
N VAL A 12 -5.91 -7.98 -6.40
CA VAL A 12 -4.98 -9.06 -6.75
C VAL A 12 -4.76 -9.12 -8.25
N CYS A 13 -3.52 -9.38 -8.66
CA CYS A 13 -3.19 -9.56 -10.06
C CYS A 13 -3.79 -10.87 -10.59
N LYS A 14 -4.62 -10.77 -11.63
CA LYS A 14 -5.24 -11.94 -12.30
C LYS A 14 -4.38 -12.49 -13.45
N LYS A 15 -3.28 -11.82 -13.81
CA LYS A 15 -2.40 -12.28 -14.89
C LYS A 15 -1.58 -13.48 -14.41
N PRO A 16 -1.38 -14.50 -15.26
CA PRO A 16 -0.45 -15.58 -14.97
C PRO A 16 0.95 -15.03 -14.66
N PRO A 17 1.74 -15.63 -13.74
CA PRO A 17 3.04 -15.10 -13.34
C PRO A 17 3.99 -14.80 -14.52
N ARG A 18 4.00 -15.67 -15.55
CA ARG A 18 4.81 -15.49 -16.76
C ARG A 18 4.38 -14.30 -17.64
N MET A 19 3.15 -13.83 -17.50
CA MET A 19 2.55 -12.75 -18.30
C MET A 19 2.46 -11.42 -17.54
N CYS A 20 2.96 -11.37 -16.30
CA CYS A 20 2.96 -10.18 -15.49
C CYS A 20 4.40 -9.70 -15.22
N ARG A 21 4.66 -8.41 -15.50
CA ARG A 21 5.84 -7.74 -14.96
C ARG A 21 5.57 -7.34 -13.52
N GLN A 22 5.89 -8.25 -12.59
CA GLN A 22 5.73 -8.04 -11.16
C GLN A 22 6.55 -6.85 -10.66
N GLY A 23 6.21 -6.34 -9.48
CA GLY A 23 6.80 -5.13 -8.92
C GLY A 23 6.00 -3.87 -9.27
N TYR A 24 6.70 -2.75 -9.47
CA TYR A 24 6.08 -1.43 -9.58
C TYR A 24 5.24 -1.24 -10.84
N SER A 25 5.60 -1.89 -11.94
CA SER A 25 4.91 -1.75 -13.24
C SER A 25 3.52 -2.39 -13.26
N CYS A 26 3.22 -3.32 -12.35
CA CYS A 26 1.90 -3.92 -12.26
C CYS A 26 1.05 -3.17 -11.22
N PRO A 27 -0.12 -2.62 -11.60
CA PRO A 27 -0.98 -1.90 -10.68
C PRO A 27 -1.75 -2.83 -9.72
N PHE A 28 -1.56 -4.14 -9.81
CA PHE A 28 -2.22 -5.14 -8.97
C PHE A 28 -1.22 -5.79 -8.01
N TYR A 29 -1.67 -6.18 -6.82
CA TYR A 29 -0.81 -6.82 -5.83
C TYR A 29 -0.63 -8.32 -6.12
N HIS A 30 0.48 -8.90 -5.67
CA HIS A 30 0.82 -10.31 -5.86
C HIS A 30 1.01 -11.05 -4.53
N ASN A 31 1.19 -10.33 -3.42
CA ASN A 31 1.32 -10.89 -2.08
C ASN A 31 0.96 -9.86 -0.99
N GLY A 32 1.02 -10.28 0.27
CA GLY A 32 0.69 -9.41 1.40
C GLY A 32 1.63 -8.21 1.56
N LYS A 33 2.90 -8.31 1.09
CA LYS A 33 3.89 -7.22 1.20
C LYS A 33 3.68 -6.11 0.18
N ASP A 34 3.03 -6.38 -0.95
CA ASP A 34 2.70 -5.36 -1.95
C ASP A 34 1.21 -4.95 -1.96
N LYS A 35 0.35 -5.60 -1.17
CA LYS A 35 -1.07 -5.19 -0.97
C LYS A 35 -1.16 -3.77 -0.41
N ARG A 36 -2.10 -2.99 -0.95
CA ARG A 36 -2.53 -1.70 -0.41
C ARG A 36 -4.02 -1.74 -0.11
N ARG A 37 -4.42 -1.52 1.13
CA ARG A 37 -5.84 -1.34 1.46
C ARG A 37 -6.34 -0.05 0.82
N ALA A 38 -7.49 -0.14 0.14
CA ALA A 38 -8.12 1.02 -0.49
C ALA A 38 -8.51 2.06 0.59
N PRO A 39 -7.97 3.30 0.55
CA PRO A 39 -8.23 4.33 1.57
C PRO A 39 -9.70 4.73 1.69
N GLU A 40 -10.48 4.57 0.61
CA GLU A 40 -11.92 4.82 0.61
C GLU A 40 -12.70 3.82 1.48
N ARG A 41 -12.17 2.60 1.61
CA ARG A 41 -12.78 1.51 2.38
C ARG A 41 -12.16 1.34 3.77
N HIS A 42 -10.87 1.64 3.91
CA HIS A 42 -10.10 1.46 5.14
C HIS A 42 -9.44 2.78 5.50
N ARG A 43 -9.83 3.38 6.63
CA ARG A 43 -9.25 4.63 7.10
C ARG A 43 -7.99 4.34 7.91
N TYR A 44 -6.83 4.73 7.38
CA TYR A 44 -5.55 4.67 8.07
C TYR A 44 -4.74 5.96 7.83
N ARG A 45 -3.67 6.15 8.60
CA ARG A 45 -2.69 7.25 8.45
C ARG A 45 -1.49 6.77 7.65
N SER A 46 -0.74 7.69 7.04
CA SER A 46 0.52 7.37 6.34
C SER A 46 1.63 6.85 7.26
N THR A 47 1.46 6.98 8.58
CA THR A 47 2.38 6.48 9.59
C THR A 47 2.35 4.94 9.62
N PRO A 48 3.51 4.25 9.58
CA PRO A 48 3.57 2.79 9.67
C PRO A 48 3.04 2.26 11.00
N CYS A 49 2.40 1.09 10.98
CA CYS A 49 2.00 0.37 12.17
C CYS A 49 3.25 -0.17 12.89
N PRO A 50 3.43 0.08 14.20
CA PRO A 50 4.63 -0.36 14.91
C PRO A 50 4.74 -1.90 15.01
N ALA A 51 3.63 -2.62 14.96
CA ALA A 51 3.63 -4.10 15.00
C ALA A 51 4.19 -4.72 13.71
N VAL A 52 4.02 -4.05 12.57
CA VAL A 52 4.43 -4.56 11.24
C VAL A 52 5.65 -3.82 10.68
N ARG A 53 6.05 -2.73 11.32
CA ARG A 53 7.30 -2.03 11.03
C ARG A 53 8.03 -1.62 12.31
N PRO A 54 8.53 -2.58 13.10
CA PRO A 54 9.40 -2.27 14.24
C PRO A 54 10.72 -1.67 13.74
N ALA A 55 11.15 -0.59 14.38
CA ALA A 55 12.24 0.28 13.93
C ALA A 55 12.01 0.78 12.49
N ASP A 56 12.51 0.07 11.48
CA ASP A 56 12.37 0.44 10.07
C ASP A 56 12.18 -0.73 9.09
N GLU A 57 12.07 -1.96 9.61
CA GLU A 57 11.91 -3.15 8.78
C GLU A 57 10.44 -3.50 8.58
N TRP A 58 10.00 -3.66 7.32
CA TRP A 58 8.63 -4.11 7.03
C TRP A 58 8.52 -5.63 7.21
N LEU A 59 7.69 -6.03 8.16
CA LEU A 59 7.33 -7.42 8.44
C LEU A 59 5.97 -7.78 7.82
N ASP A 60 5.48 -8.99 8.11
CA ASP A 60 4.20 -9.46 7.61
C ASP A 60 3.02 -8.71 8.27
N SER A 61 2.01 -8.34 7.48
CA SER A 61 0.86 -7.57 7.96
C SER A 61 -0.04 -8.36 8.90
N SER A 62 0.02 -9.70 8.87
CA SER A 62 -0.69 -10.58 9.80
C SER A 62 -0.22 -10.46 11.25
N LEU A 63 0.95 -9.84 11.51
CA LEU A 63 1.43 -9.57 12.87
C LEU A 63 0.61 -8.51 13.60
N CYS A 64 -0.20 -7.71 12.89
CA CYS A 64 -1.12 -6.77 13.52
C CYS A 64 -2.48 -7.41 13.77
N GLU A 65 -2.85 -7.55 15.05
CA GLU A 65 -4.14 -8.12 15.46
C GLU A 65 -5.35 -7.29 15.00
N SER A 66 -5.16 -5.98 14.75
CA SER A 66 -6.22 -5.11 14.23
C SER A 66 -6.52 -5.36 12.73
N GLY A 67 -5.67 -6.11 12.03
CA GLY A 67 -5.87 -6.49 10.63
C GLY A 67 -6.18 -5.29 9.72
N ASP A 68 -7.16 -5.47 8.83
CA ASP A 68 -7.57 -4.42 7.89
C ASP A 68 -8.19 -3.19 8.59
N SER A 69 -8.64 -3.32 9.86
CA SER A 69 -9.17 -2.23 10.69
C SER A 69 -8.07 -1.38 11.36
N CYS A 70 -6.78 -1.74 11.21
CA CYS A 70 -5.68 -0.95 11.75
C CYS A 70 -5.64 0.46 11.12
N GLY A 71 -5.56 1.48 11.97
CA GLY A 71 -5.48 2.89 11.57
C GLY A 71 -4.11 3.34 11.05
N TYR A 72 -3.16 2.43 10.82
CA TYR A 72 -1.79 2.72 10.36
C TYR A 72 -1.42 1.87 9.14
N CYS A 73 -0.45 2.32 8.35
CA CYS A 73 0.03 1.57 7.17
C CYS A 73 0.66 0.23 7.55
N HIS A 74 0.37 -0.81 6.78
CA HIS A 74 0.88 -2.16 6.92
C HIS A 74 1.90 -2.55 5.85
N THR A 75 2.03 -1.77 4.78
CA THR A 75 3.06 -1.99 3.76
C THR A 75 3.72 -0.69 3.33
N ARG A 76 4.92 -0.81 2.76
CA ARG A 76 5.60 0.32 2.10
C ARG A 76 4.72 0.94 1.01
N THR A 77 3.99 0.11 0.28
CA THR A 77 3.04 0.56 -0.75
C THR A 77 1.93 1.42 -0.16
N GLU A 78 1.33 1.01 0.97
CA GLU A 78 0.32 1.84 1.65
C GLU A 78 0.86 3.20 2.05
N GLN A 79 2.08 3.25 2.59
CA GLN A 79 2.71 4.50 3.00
C GLN A 79 3.03 5.41 1.81
N GLN A 80 3.72 4.90 0.79
CA GLN A 80 4.15 5.69 -0.37
C GLN A 80 2.98 6.25 -1.18
N PHE A 81 1.91 5.47 -1.29
CA PHE A 81 0.72 5.82 -2.06
C PHE A 81 -0.44 6.26 -1.16
N HIS A 82 -0.17 6.65 0.09
CA HIS A 82 -1.18 7.25 0.95
C HIS A 82 -1.56 8.64 0.41
N PRO A 83 -2.85 9.04 0.40
CA PRO A 83 -3.25 10.37 -0.07
C PRO A 83 -2.45 11.52 0.56
N GLU A 84 -2.24 11.48 1.89
CA GLU A 84 -1.45 12.49 2.61
C GLU A 84 0.01 12.60 2.13
N VAL A 85 0.58 11.53 1.57
CA VAL A 85 1.96 11.49 1.06
C VAL A 85 2.00 11.87 -0.41
N THR A 86 1.11 11.28 -1.22
CA THR A 86 1.04 11.58 -2.65
C THR A 86 0.74 13.04 -2.89
N ASP A 87 -0.21 13.62 -2.14
CA ASP A 87 -0.59 15.02 -2.30
C ASP A 87 0.57 15.97 -1.93
N ARG A 88 1.38 15.62 -0.92
CA ARG A 88 2.58 16.40 -0.55
C ARG A 88 3.65 16.39 -1.63
N LEU A 89 3.87 15.25 -2.30
CA LEU A 89 4.82 15.18 -3.42
C LEU A 89 4.36 16.02 -4.63
N TYR A 90 3.05 16.15 -4.84
CA TYR A 90 2.51 17.04 -5.86
C TYR A 90 2.61 18.52 -5.47
N ILE A 91 2.43 18.87 -4.20
CA ILE A 91 2.48 20.27 -3.71
C ILE A 91 3.91 20.79 -3.61
N LEU A 92 4.89 19.96 -3.20
CA LEU A 92 6.29 20.36 -3.07
C LEU A 92 7.11 20.21 -4.37
N GLY A 93 6.47 19.73 -5.44
CA GLY A 93 7.08 19.49 -6.76
C GLY A 93 6.78 20.55 -7.82
N ASN A 94 6.25 21.72 -7.44
CA ASN A 94 6.14 22.92 -8.30
C ASN A 94 6.78 24.13 -7.63
#